data_AF-A0A6J5GZB5-F1
#
_entry.id   AF-A0A6J5GZB5-F1
#
_cell.length_a   1.000
_cell.length_b   1.000
_cell.length_c   1.000
_cell.angle_alpha   90.00
_cell.angle_beta   90.00
_cell.angle_gamma   90.00
#
_symmetry.space_group_name_H-M   'P 1'
#
loop_
_entity.id
_entity.type
_entity.pdbx_description
1 polymer ?
#
loop_
_entity_poly.entity_id
_entity_poly.type
_entity_poly.pdbx_seq_one_letter_code
_entity_poly.pdbx_strand_id
1 'polypeptide(L)'
;MSTTQSDRDFEDEVRRIARAKWSAAQYSGAQMLEGRERDGIFETEESINFIEATVSAGTGKAKEDTRKLFKAISEHNRTGALKIAIGWFVTKNEPTADQRKEVQELGKGQVRAVSFSQFQQSLIDVRAYLSARGNHSFGSVQDFATKSKIPVAPFVEIGLSHAASDSYCMVDDIVMRVLLGEHFAIVGQYGAGKSMTLREIYMRLQDMYIKGRTAKFPVYINLREHSGQS
;
A
#
# COMPACT_ATOMS: atom_id res chain seq x y z
N MET A 1 12.35 24.08 4.54
CA MET A 1 13.01 22.79 4.86
C MET A 1 14.27 22.69 4.01
N SER A 2 15.42 22.35 4.58
CA SER A 2 16.64 22.14 3.77
C SER A 2 16.50 20.86 2.95
N THR A 3 17.12 20.83 1.76
CA THR A 3 17.09 19.66 0.85
C THR A 3 17.51 18.37 1.56
N THR A 4 18.50 18.45 2.46
CA THR A 4 19.03 17.32 3.24
C THR A 4 18.02 16.73 4.23
N GLN A 5 17.12 17.55 4.78
CA GLN A 5 16.07 17.05 5.67
C GLN A 5 14.99 16.32 4.86
N SER A 6 14.61 16.86 3.69
CA SER A 6 13.62 16.22 2.81
C SER A 6 14.09 14.86 2.27
N ASP A 7 15.40 14.68 2.08
CA ASP A 7 15.96 13.42 1.61
C ASP A 7 15.88 12.36 2.71
N ARG A 8 16.28 12.70 3.95
CA ARG A 8 16.17 11.83 5.12
C ARG A 8 14.73 11.43 5.43
N ASP A 9 13.80 12.38 5.40
CA ASP A 9 12.39 12.11 5.65
C ASP A 9 11.82 11.11 4.63
N PHE A 10 12.27 11.20 3.37
CA PHE A 10 11.88 10.25 2.32
C PHE A 10 12.50 8.86 2.54
N GLU A 11 13.78 8.78 2.88
CA GLU A 11 14.45 7.52 3.22
C GLU A 11 13.80 6.82 4.43
N ASP A 12 13.44 7.57 5.47
CA ASP A 12 12.74 7.05 6.65
C ASP A 12 11.38 6.46 6.28
N GLU A 13 10.66 7.13 5.39
CA GLU A 13 9.36 6.68 4.92
C GLU A 13 9.47 5.43 4.02
N VAL A 14 10.49 5.35 3.15
CA VAL A 14 10.82 4.12 2.40
C VAL A 14 11.15 2.97 3.36
N ARG A 15 11.96 3.22 4.39
CA ARG A 15 12.29 2.24 5.43
C ARG A 15 11.06 1.76 6.20
N ARG A 16 10.12 2.67 6.53
CA ARG A 16 8.85 2.32 7.19
C ARG A 16 8.05 1.32 6.36
N ILE A 17 7.95 1.56 5.06
CA ILE A 17 7.26 0.66 4.12
C ILE A 17 7.99 -0.68 3.99
N ALA A 18 9.32 -0.65 3.88
CA ALA A 18 10.13 -1.86 3.80
C ALA A 18 9.99 -2.75 5.05
N ARG A 19 9.97 -2.15 6.26
CA ARG A 19 9.70 -2.87 7.52
C ARG A 19 8.32 -3.51 7.54
N ALA A 20 7.31 -2.82 7.03
CA ALA A 20 5.97 -3.36 6.94
C ALA A 20 5.88 -4.50 5.91
N LYS A 21 6.61 -4.38 4.80
CA LYS A 21 6.66 -5.38 3.72
C LYS A 21 7.39 -6.66 4.11
N TRP A 22 8.45 -6.53 4.90
CA TRP A 22 9.28 -7.64 5.34
C TRP A 22 9.30 -7.71 6.87
N SER A 23 8.14 -7.96 7.46
CA SER A 23 7.95 -8.01 8.92
C SER A 23 8.80 -9.07 9.62
N ALA A 24 9.13 -10.19 8.95
CA ALA A 24 10.08 -11.18 9.48
C ALA A 24 11.51 -10.62 9.63
N ALA A 25 11.82 -9.52 8.93
CA ALA A 25 13.09 -8.80 8.95
C ALA A 25 13.04 -7.53 9.84
N GLN A 26 12.06 -7.40 10.74
CA GLN A 26 11.80 -6.17 11.51
C GLN A 26 12.99 -5.70 12.36
N TYR A 27 13.94 -6.59 12.66
CA TYR A 27 15.19 -6.29 13.38
C TYR A 27 16.38 -5.96 12.47
N SER A 28 16.24 -6.15 11.15
CA SER A 28 17.19 -5.69 10.13
C SER A 28 16.86 -4.22 9.80
N GLY A 29 17.15 -3.34 10.76
CA GLY A 29 17.19 -1.89 10.54
C GLY A 29 18.41 -1.49 9.69
N ALA A 30 18.70 -0.18 9.60
CA ALA A 30 19.92 0.31 8.95
C ALA A 30 21.15 -0.43 9.50
N GLN A 31 21.64 -1.41 8.75
CA GLN A 31 22.78 -2.23 9.10
C GLN A 31 23.98 -1.68 8.34
N MET A 32 25.05 -1.41 9.08
CA MET A 32 26.36 -1.23 8.46
C MET A 32 26.78 -2.57 7.87
N LEU A 33 26.70 -2.71 6.54
CA LEU A 33 27.41 -3.77 5.84
C LEU A 33 28.77 -3.20 5.46
N GLU A 34 29.84 -3.73 6.07
CA GLU A 34 31.24 -3.38 5.77
C GLU A 34 31.56 -1.87 5.85
N GLY A 35 30.98 -1.15 6.81
CA GLY A 35 31.29 0.26 7.06
C GLY A 35 30.69 1.24 6.04
N ARG A 36 29.69 0.83 5.25
CA ARG A 36 28.90 1.73 4.39
C ARG A 36 27.44 1.77 4.84
N GLU A 37 26.93 3.00 4.97
CA GLU A 37 25.52 3.27 5.24
C GLU A 37 24.69 2.89 4.01
N ARG A 38 23.64 2.10 4.21
CA ARG A 38 22.65 1.74 3.21
C ARG A 38 21.30 2.19 3.73
N ASP A 39 20.47 2.71 2.84
CA ASP A 39 19.14 3.20 3.22
C ASP A 39 18.28 2.06 3.78
N GLY A 40 18.50 0.82 3.36
CA GLY A 40 17.94 -0.35 4.03
C GLY A 40 18.48 -1.69 3.54
N ILE A 41 18.59 -2.64 4.47
CA ILE A 41 18.90 -4.05 4.20
C ILE A 41 17.88 -4.89 4.95
N PHE A 42 17.12 -5.73 4.24
CA PHE A 42 16.04 -6.53 4.81
C PHE A 42 16.17 -7.98 4.38
N GLU A 43 16.44 -8.85 5.34
CA GLU A 43 16.63 -10.28 5.11
C GLU A 43 15.39 -11.07 5.53
N THR A 44 14.79 -11.77 4.58
CA THR A 44 13.69 -12.72 4.80
C THR A 44 14.22 -14.16 4.77
N GLU A 45 13.33 -15.15 4.91
CA GLU A 45 13.70 -16.57 4.76
C GLU A 45 14.23 -16.87 3.36
N GLU A 46 13.64 -16.28 2.33
CA GLU A 46 13.93 -16.59 0.91
C GLU A 46 14.91 -15.62 0.25
N SER A 47 15.04 -14.40 0.77
CA SER A 47 15.72 -13.33 0.05
C SER A 47 16.42 -12.32 0.97
N ILE A 48 17.42 -11.63 0.42
CA ILE A 48 17.98 -10.40 1.00
C ILE A 48 17.67 -9.23 0.07
N ASN A 49 17.15 -8.14 0.63
CA ASN A 49 16.66 -6.99 -0.11
C ASN A 49 17.50 -5.77 0.26
N PHE A 50 18.19 -5.18 -0.73
CA PHE A 50 18.96 -3.96 -0.59
C PHE A 50 18.16 -2.78 -1.15
N ILE A 51 18.09 -1.67 -0.42
CA ILE A 51 17.35 -0.47 -0.83
C ILE A 51 18.29 0.73 -0.94
N GLU A 52 18.10 1.51 -1.99
CA GLU A 52 18.54 2.90 -2.09
C GLU A 52 17.34 3.75 -2.53
N ALA A 53 17.13 4.89 -1.87
CA ALA A 53 16.03 5.80 -2.09
C ALA A 53 16.54 7.16 -2.58
N THR A 54 15.84 7.77 -3.54
CA THR A 54 16.20 9.12 -4.01
C THR A 54 14.99 9.97 -4.36
N VAL A 55 15.08 11.26 -4.05
CA VAL A 55 14.16 12.28 -4.57
C VAL A 55 14.65 12.89 -5.89
N SER A 56 15.87 12.55 -6.33
CA SER A 56 16.47 13.11 -7.54
C SER A 56 15.86 12.51 -8.81
N ALA A 57 15.50 13.37 -9.75
CA ALA A 57 15.15 12.95 -11.12
C ALA A 57 16.39 12.75 -12.02
N GLY A 58 17.60 13.04 -11.51
CA GLY A 58 18.84 12.95 -12.27
C GLY A 58 19.31 11.52 -12.48
N THR A 59 19.95 11.28 -13.62
CA THR A 59 20.55 9.96 -13.97
C THR A 59 21.83 9.67 -13.20
N GLY A 60 22.54 10.70 -12.72
CA GLY A 60 23.77 10.54 -11.94
C GLY A 60 23.55 9.71 -10.67
N LYS A 61 22.49 10.03 -9.91
CA LYS A 61 22.10 9.26 -8.72
C LYS A 61 21.70 7.83 -9.06
N ALA A 62 20.89 7.65 -10.11
CA ALA A 62 20.51 6.31 -10.58
C ALA A 62 21.74 5.43 -10.90
N LYS A 63 22.78 5.99 -11.55
CA LYS A 63 24.04 5.26 -11.81
C LYS A 63 24.78 4.88 -10.54
N GLU A 64 24.96 5.85 -9.64
CA GLU A 64 25.70 5.67 -8.39
C GLU A 64 25.03 4.61 -7.51
N ASP A 65 23.73 4.77 -7.29
CA ASP A 65 22.96 3.94 -6.37
C ASP A 65 22.72 2.54 -6.95
N THR A 66 22.55 2.41 -8.27
CA THR A 66 22.50 1.08 -8.91
C THR A 66 23.81 0.32 -8.77
N ARG A 67 24.97 0.98 -8.96
CA ARG A 67 26.28 0.33 -8.77
C ARG A 67 26.48 -0.11 -7.33
N LYS A 68 26.10 0.74 -6.37
CA LYS A 68 26.07 0.42 -4.95
C LYS A 68 25.24 -0.83 -4.71
N LEU A 69 23.98 -0.88 -5.16
CA LEU A 69 23.08 -2.03 -5.01
C LEU A 69 23.66 -3.31 -5.64
N PHE A 70 24.07 -3.23 -6.91
CA PHE A 70 24.61 -4.37 -7.64
C PHE A 70 25.89 -4.92 -7.00
N LYS A 71 26.74 -4.05 -6.44
CA LYS A 71 27.93 -4.45 -5.68
C LYS A 71 27.54 -5.29 -4.44
N ALA A 72 26.59 -4.83 -3.63
CA ALA A 72 26.14 -5.57 -2.45
C ALA A 72 25.53 -6.93 -2.82
N ILE A 73 24.74 -6.99 -3.90
CA ILE A 73 24.20 -8.24 -4.45
C ILE A 73 25.32 -9.19 -4.86
N SER A 74 26.33 -8.68 -5.57
CA SER A 74 27.47 -9.49 -6.03
C SER A 74 28.30 -10.03 -4.86
N GLU A 75 28.52 -9.21 -3.83
CA GLU A 75 29.22 -9.59 -2.61
C GLU A 75 28.46 -10.68 -1.84
N HIS A 76 27.14 -10.51 -1.67
CA HIS A 76 26.28 -11.52 -1.06
C HIS A 76 26.33 -12.84 -1.82
N ASN A 77 26.19 -12.80 -3.15
CA ASN A 77 26.20 -14.01 -3.99
C ASN A 77 27.54 -14.77 -3.90
N ARG A 78 28.66 -14.06 -3.68
CA ARG A 78 29.99 -14.68 -3.51
C ARG A 78 30.13 -15.46 -2.21
N THR A 79 29.31 -15.18 -1.19
CA THR A 79 29.34 -15.93 0.08
C THR A 79 28.80 -17.36 -0.05
N GLY A 80 28.17 -17.72 -1.18
CA GLY A 80 27.51 -19.01 -1.36
C GLY A 80 26.18 -19.13 -0.62
N ALA A 81 25.65 -18.03 -0.08
CA ALA A 81 24.34 -17.99 0.54
C ALA A 81 23.24 -18.40 -0.46
N LEU A 82 22.33 -19.25 -0.02
CA LEU A 82 21.21 -19.75 -0.83
C LEU A 82 20.11 -18.69 -1.06
N LYS A 83 20.09 -17.64 -0.25
CA LYS A 83 19.07 -16.58 -0.33
C LYS A 83 19.31 -15.70 -1.56
N ILE A 84 18.23 -15.44 -2.30
CA ILE A 84 18.27 -14.58 -3.48
C ILE A 84 18.50 -13.12 -3.05
N ALA A 85 19.49 -12.46 -3.62
CA ALA A 85 19.74 -11.03 -3.42
C ALA A 85 19.02 -10.16 -4.46
N ILE A 86 18.25 -9.17 -4.00
CA ILE A 86 17.46 -8.25 -4.83
C ILE A 86 17.78 -6.81 -4.44
N GLY A 87 18.01 -5.96 -5.45
CA GLY A 87 18.18 -4.51 -5.27
C GLY A 87 16.92 -3.73 -5.62
N TRP A 88 16.63 -2.70 -4.84
CA TRP A 88 15.48 -1.80 -5.02
C TRP A 88 15.97 -0.37 -5.09
N PHE A 89 15.87 0.24 -6.28
CA PHE A 89 16.09 1.66 -6.50
C PHE A 89 14.74 2.37 -6.46
N VAL A 90 14.46 3.06 -5.35
CA VAL A 90 13.15 3.67 -5.06
C VAL A 90 13.23 5.17 -5.30
N THR A 91 12.35 5.68 -6.17
CA THR A 91 12.28 7.10 -6.51
C THR A 91 11.03 7.74 -5.91
N LYS A 92 11.09 9.01 -5.49
CA LYS A 92 9.90 9.69 -4.92
C LYS A 92 8.72 9.73 -5.88
N ASN A 93 8.99 10.04 -7.15
CA ASN A 93 8.02 10.05 -8.25
C ASN A 93 8.29 8.87 -9.19
N GLU A 94 7.56 8.76 -10.31
CA GLU A 94 7.88 7.76 -11.33
C GLU A 94 9.31 7.92 -11.86
N PRO A 95 10.13 6.84 -11.92
CA PRO A 95 11.47 6.93 -12.45
C PRO A 95 11.42 7.22 -13.95
N THR A 96 12.27 8.15 -14.39
CA THR A 96 12.33 8.57 -15.80
C THR A 96 12.79 7.42 -16.70
N ALA A 97 12.55 7.52 -18.01
CA ALA A 97 13.00 6.51 -18.97
C ALA A 97 14.52 6.30 -18.91
N ASP A 98 15.29 7.39 -18.77
CA ASP A 98 16.74 7.33 -18.66
C ASP A 98 17.18 6.66 -17.35
N GLN A 99 16.54 7.00 -16.20
CA GLN A 99 16.83 6.32 -14.95
C GLN A 99 16.55 4.81 -15.04
N ARG A 100 15.43 4.41 -15.65
CA ARG A 100 15.10 2.99 -15.86
C ARG A 100 16.14 2.28 -16.71
N LYS A 101 16.59 2.92 -17.79
CA LYS A 101 17.63 2.39 -18.69
C LYS A 101 18.95 2.16 -17.93
N GLU A 102 19.40 3.15 -17.17
CA GLU A 102 20.63 3.06 -16.39
C GLU A 102 20.56 1.96 -15.32
N VAL A 103 19.42 1.86 -14.62
CA VAL A 103 19.18 0.79 -13.64
C VAL A 103 19.18 -0.59 -14.31
N GLN A 104 18.57 -0.71 -15.48
CA GLN A 104 18.51 -1.96 -16.22
C GLN A 104 19.90 -2.42 -16.69
N GLU A 105 20.69 -1.51 -17.26
CA GLU A 105 22.03 -1.80 -17.78
C GLU A 105 23.02 -2.13 -16.64
N LEU A 106 23.05 -1.31 -15.59
CA LEU A 106 24.00 -1.47 -14.49
C LEU A 106 23.58 -2.55 -13.48
N GLY A 107 22.28 -2.72 -13.28
CA GLY A 107 21.71 -3.66 -12.33
C GLY A 107 21.57 -5.09 -12.86
N LYS A 108 21.78 -5.31 -14.17
CA LYS A 108 21.74 -6.62 -14.85
C LYS A 108 20.51 -7.46 -14.50
N GLY A 109 19.35 -6.81 -14.34
CA GLY A 109 18.08 -7.45 -13.97
C GLY A 109 17.92 -7.81 -12.48
N GLN A 110 18.96 -7.62 -11.65
CA GLN A 110 18.90 -7.87 -10.20
C GLN A 110 18.49 -6.64 -9.40
N VAL A 111 18.53 -5.45 -10.02
CA VAL A 111 18.05 -4.19 -9.43
C VAL A 111 16.77 -3.74 -10.10
N ARG A 112 15.77 -3.38 -9.30
CA ARG A 112 14.44 -2.93 -9.74
C ARG A 112 14.29 -1.43 -9.52
N ALA A 113 13.96 -0.69 -10.58
CA ALA A 113 13.60 0.72 -10.48
C ALA A 113 12.09 0.87 -10.26
N VAL A 114 11.68 1.48 -9.14
CA VAL A 114 10.26 1.69 -8.80
C VAL A 114 10.02 3.09 -8.24
N SER A 115 8.80 3.59 -8.40
CA SER A 115 8.35 4.76 -7.64
C SER A 115 8.00 4.37 -6.21
N PHE A 116 7.96 5.35 -5.31
CA PHE A 116 7.56 5.14 -3.93
C PHE A 116 6.13 4.59 -3.84
N SER A 117 5.22 5.08 -4.68
CA SER A 117 3.85 4.57 -4.79
C SER A 117 3.82 3.09 -5.22
N GLN A 118 4.61 2.71 -6.22
CA GLN A 118 4.74 1.29 -6.64
C GLN A 118 5.34 0.42 -5.53
N PHE A 119 6.35 0.94 -4.81
CA PHE A 119 6.95 0.25 -3.68
C PHE A 119 5.95 0.03 -2.54
N GLN A 120 5.15 1.06 -2.22
CA GLN A 120 4.04 0.98 -1.25
C GLN A 120 2.96 -0.02 -1.66
N GLN A 121 2.54 -0.02 -2.94
CA GLN A 121 1.52 -0.96 -3.43
C GLN A 121 1.95 -2.42 -3.27
N SER A 122 3.26 -2.68 -3.24
CA SER A 122 3.78 -4.02 -3.00
C SER A 122 3.61 -4.51 -1.55
N LEU A 123 3.15 -3.67 -0.63
CA LEU A 123 2.92 -4.01 0.78
C LEU A 123 1.70 -4.91 0.98
N ILE A 124 0.65 -4.66 0.20
CA ILE A 124 -0.64 -5.32 0.35
C ILE A 124 -0.97 -5.96 -0.98
N ASP A 125 -1.22 -7.26 -0.98
CA ASP A 125 -1.91 -7.88 -2.10
C ASP A 125 -3.35 -7.40 -2.10
N VAL A 126 -3.59 -6.30 -2.81
CA VAL A 126 -4.90 -5.66 -2.88
C VAL A 126 -5.93 -6.62 -3.48
N ARG A 127 -5.54 -7.49 -4.42
CA ARG A 127 -6.47 -8.47 -5.01
C ARG A 127 -6.88 -9.51 -3.99
N ALA A 128 -5.91 -10.08 -3.26
CA ALA A 128 -6.19 -11.02 -2.19
C ALA A 128 -7.06 -10.37 -1.10
N TYR A 129 -6.74 -9.14 -0.69
CA TYR A 129 -7.54 -8.38 0.27
C TYR A 129 -8.98 -8.18 -0.21
N LEU A 130 -9.18 -7.64 -1.41
CA LEU A 130 -10.52 -7.35 -1.94
C LEU A 130 -11.36 -8.63 -2.08
N SER A 131 -10.74 -9.73 -2.50
CA SER A 131 -11.40 -11.05 -2.58
C SER A 131 -11.80 -11.56 -1.19
N ALA A 132 -10.86 -11.60 -0.24
CA ALA A 132 -11.12 -12.06 1.13
C ALA A 132 -12.17 -11.17 1.83
N ARG A 133 -12.05 -9.85 1.68
CA ARG A 133 -12.97 -8.89 2.28
C ARG A 133 -14.36 -8.95 1.67
N GLY A 134 -14.49 -9.13 0.36
CA GLY A 134 -15.78 -9.31 -0.31
C GLY A 134 -16.56 -10.52 0.21
N ASN A 135 -15.83 -11.56 0.66
CA ASN A 135 -16.40 -12.77 1.26
C ASN A 135 -16.63 -12.68 2.77
N HIS A 136 -16.31 -11.55 3.40
CA HIS A 136 -16.46 -11.34 4.84
C HIS A 136 -17.68 -10.45 5.15
N SER A 137 -18.28 -10.60 6.32
CA SER A 137 -19.46 -9.81 6.72
C SER A 137 -19.17 -8.29 6.79
N PHE A 138 -20.16 -7.48 6.45
CA PHE A 138 -20.12 -6.02 6.57
C PHE A 138 -20.99 -5.60 7.75
N GLY A 139 -20.40 -5.38 8.92
CA GLY A 139 -21.16 -5.14 10.15
C GLY A 139 -22.21 -6.22 10.39
N SER A 140 -23.44 -5.82 10.69
CA SER A 140 -24.56 -6.74 10.93
C SER A 140 -25.28 -7.21 9.67
N VAL A 141 -24.72 -7.00 8.48
CA VAL A 141 -25.35 -7.42 7.22
C VAL A 141 -25.43 -8.94 7.15
N GLN A 142 -26.65 -9.46 6.96
CA GLN A 142 -26.95 -10.88 6.79
C GLN A 142 -28.23 -11.03 5.97
N ASP A 143 -28.29 -12.09 5.17
CA ASP A 143 -29.53 -12.58 4.60
C ASP A 143 -30.33 -13.33 5.67
N PHE A 144 -31.51 -12.82 6.02
CA PHE A 144 -32.34 -13.44 7.06
C PHE A 144 -33.01 -14.75 6.62
N ALA A 145 -33.22 -14.95 5.32
CA ALA A 145 -33.84 -16.17 4.80
C ALA A 145 -32.82 -17.33 4.75
N THR A 146 -31.60 -17.06 4.29
CA THR A 146 -30.56 -18.09 4.12
C THR A 146 -29.54 -18.13 5.24
N LYS A 147 -29.57 -17.16 6.17
CA LYS A 147 -28.52 -16.88 7.17
C LYS A 147 -27.14 -16.60 6.57
N SER A 148 -27.03 -16.39 5.25
CA SER A 148 -25.77 -16.03 4.59
C SER A 148 -25.27 -14.68 5.07
N LYS A 149 -23.96 -14.56 5.35
CA LYS A 149 -23.30 -13.29 5.69
C LYS A 149 -23.10 -12.38 4.47
N ILE A 150 -23.39 -12.88 3.28
CA ILE A 150 -23.28 -12.18 2.00
C ILE A 150 -24.69 -12.20 1.39
N PRO A 151 -25.49 -11.13 1.56
CA PRO A 151 -26.82 -11.08 1.00
C PRO A 151 -26.78 -10.96 -0.52
N VAL A 152 -27.68 -11.70 -1.17
CA VAL A 152 -27.92 -11.63 -2.61
C VAL A 152 -28.82 -10.44 -2.98
N ALA A 153 -29.61 -9.95 -2.02
CA ALA A 153 -30.57 -8.88 -2.24
C ALA A 153 -29.89 -7.59 -2.74
N PRO A 154 -30.47 -6.91 -3.74
CA PRO A 154 -29.94 -5.66 -4.26
C PRO A 154 -30.02 -4.55 -3.19
N PHE A 155 -29.06 -3.65 -3.22
CA PHE A 155 -29.11 -2.44 -2.41
C PHE A 155 -30.20 -1.52 -2.96
N VAL A 156 -31.13 -1.11 -2.10
CA VAL A 156 -32.13 -0.09 -2.41
C VAL A 156 -31.64 1.22 -1.83
N GLU A 157 -31.30 2.16 -2.71
CA GLU A 157 -30.75 3.44 -2.29
C GLU A 157 -31.85 4.35 -1.73
N ILE A 158 -31.66 4.76 -0.48
CA ILE A 158 -32.46 5.77 0.20
C ILE A 158 -31.48 6.88 0.55
N GLY A 159 -31.74 8.10 0.08
CA GLY A 159 -30.86 9.25 0.31
C GLY A 159 -30.59 9.46 1.80
N LEU A 160 -29.34 9.75 2.13
CA LEU A 160 -28.92 10.03 3.51
C LEU A 160 -29.14 11.50 3.81
N SER A 161 -29.89 11.82 4.86
CA SER A 161 -30.04 13.20 5.30
C SER A 161 -28.74 13.71 5.95
N HIS A 162 -28.41 14.96 5.66
CA HIS A 162 -27.31 15.63 6.34
C HIS A 162 -27.78 16.12 7.71
N ALA A 163 -26.99 15.93 8.77
CA ALA A 163 -27.45 16.26 10.12
C ALA A 163 -27.66 17.78 10.36
N ALA A 164 -26.91 18.62 9.63
CA ALA A 164 -26.92 20.08 9.80
C ALA A 164 -27.74 20.83 8.73
N SER A 165 -28.27 20.13 7.73
CA SER A 165 -29.01 20.74 6.62
C SER A 165 -30.09 19.80 6.14
N ASP A 166 -31.19 20.35 5.61
CA ASP A 166 -32.31 19.56 5.07
C ASP A 166 -32.00 18.94 3.68
N SER A 167 -30.71 18.78 3.39
CA SER A 167 -30.18 18.25 2.15
C SER A 167 -29.97 16.75 2.25
N TYR A 168 -30.26 16.05 1.17
CA TYR A 168 -29.97 14.63 1.02
C TYR A 168 -28.66 14.43 0.26
N CYS A 169 -27.95 13.38 0.61
CA CYS A 169 -26.70 12.95 -0.02
C CYS A 169 -26.89 11.51 -0.51
N MET A 170 -26.60 11.27 -1.78
CA MET A 170 -26.62 9.93 -2.35
C MET A 170 -25.30 9.23 -2.05
N VAL A 171 -25.29 7.90 -2.19
CA VAL A 171 -24.10 7.08 -1.95
C VAL A 171 -22.97 7.47 -2.91
N ASP A 172 -23.27 7.80 -4.16
CA ASP A 172 -22.27 8.23 -5.14
C ASP A 172 -21.57 9.53 -4.73
N ASP A 173 -22.30 10.49 -4.15
CA ASP A 173 -21.71 11.73 -3.64
C ASP A 173 -20.70 11.44 -2.53
N ILE A 174 -21.06 10.52 -1.62
CA ILE A 174 -20.18 10.10 -0.52
C ILE A 174 -18.94 9.39 -1.08
N VAL A 175 -19.10 8.48 -2.04
CA VAL A 175 -17.98 7.77 -2.68
C VAL A 175 -16.99 8.76 -3.27
N MET A 176 -17.47 9.76 -4.02
CA MET A 176 -16.62 10.78 -4.64
C MET A 176 -15.91 11.65 -3.59
N ARG A 177 -16.63 12.09 -2.55
CA ARG A 177 -16.07 12.94 -1.48
C ARG A 177 -15.07 12.19 -0.59
N VAL A 178 -15.32 10.92 -0.29
CA VAL A 178 -14.36 10.05 0.40
C VAL A 178 -13.08 9.88 -0.42
N LEU A 179 -13.17 9.74 -1.74
CA LEU A 179 -11.98 9.68 -2.60
C LEU A 179 -11.19 11.00 -2.60
N LEU A 180 -11.84 12.14 -2.36
CA LEU A 180 -11.19 13.44 -2.16
C LEU A 180 -10.56 13.59 -0.76
N GLY A 181 -10.79 12.64 0.15
CA GLY A 181 -10.24 12.65 1.51
C GLY A 181 -11.20 13.20 2.57
N GLU A 182 -12.48 13.37 2.24
CA GLU A 182 -13.49 13.77 3.21
C GLU A 182 -13.89 12.61 4.14
N HIS A 183 -14.36 12.96 5.34
CA HIS A 183 -14.77 12.01 6.36
C HIS A 183 -16.26 12.15 6.68
N PHE A 184 -16.94 11.01 6.80
CA PHE A 184 -18.37 10.95 7.08
C PHE A 184 -18.65 10.04 8.28
N ALA A 185 -19.60 10.46 9.12
CA ALA A 185 -20.18 9.61 10.15
C ALA A 185 -21.63 9.29 9.77
N ILE A 186 -21.92 8.01 9.51
CA ILE A 186 -23.30 7.55 9.24
C ILE A 186 -23.93 7.14 10.56
N VAL A 187 -24.95 7.90 10.98
CA VAL A 187 -25.70 7.66 12.22
C VAL A 187 -27.13 7.22 11.91
N GLY A 188 -27.74 6.48 12.82
CA GLY A 188 -29.11 5.98 12.65
C GLY A 188 -29.43 4.84 13.60
N GLN A 189 -30.72 4.57 13.78
CA GLN A 189 -31.21 3.53 14.68
C GLN A 189 -30.80 2.12 14.22
N TYR A 190 -30.94 1.13 15.11
CA TYR A 190 -30.75 -0.27 14.75
C TYR A 190 -31.71 -0.65 13.61
N GLY A 191 -31.23 -1.40 12.62
CA GLY A 191 -32.04 -1.76 11.44
C GLY A 191 -32.18 -0.66 10.37
N ALA A 192 -31.71 0.57 10.60
CA ALA A 192 -31.82 1.69 9.64
C ALA A 192 -30.94 1.56 8.37
N GLY A 193 -30.39 0.37 8.08
CA GLY A 193 -29.61 0.14 6.86
C GLY A 193 -28.14 0.58 6.89
N LYS A 194 -27.61 1.15 7.99
CA LYS A 194 -26.21 1.64 8.08
C LYS A 194 -25.15 0.69 7.51
N SER A 195 -25.16 -0.57 7.94
CA SER A 195 -24.17 -1.55 7.48
C SER A 195 -24.36 -1.95 6.02
N MET A 196 -25.60 -1.94 5.51
CA MET A 196 -25.89 -2.13 4.08
C MET A 196 -25.36 -0.95 3.27
N THR A 197 -25.54 0.29 3.73
CA THR A 197 -25.02 1.49 3.08
C THR A 197 -23.50 1.50 3.06
N LEU A 198 -22.84 1.16 4.18
CA LEU A 198 -21.38 1.06 4.22
C LEU A 198 -20.84 -0.07 3.31
N ARG A 199 -21.56 -1.19 3.19
CA ARG A 199 -21.25 -2.25 2.22
C ARG A 199 -21.34 -1.70 0.79
N GLU A 200 -22.39 -0.95 0.47
CA GLU A 200 -22.56 -0.37 -0.86
C GLU A 200 -21.43 0.61 -1.21
N ILE A 201 -21.10 1.53 -0.31
CA ILE A 201 -19.97 2.46 -0.46
C ILE A 201 -18.67 1.69 -0.75
N TYR A 202 -18.40 0.64 0.03
CA TYR A 202 -17.24 -0.22 -0.17
C TYR A 202 -17.24 -0.88 -1.56
N MET A 203 -18.36 -1.46 -1.99
CA MET A 203 -18.47 -2.14 -3.29
C MET A 203 -18.28 -1.17 -4.47
N ARG A 204 -18.82 0.05 -4.38
CA ARG A 204 -18.62 1.09 -5.40
C ARG A 204 -17.15 1.55 -5.46
N LEU A 205 -16.51 1.76 -4.30
CA LEU A 205 -15.07 2.08 -4.24
C LEU A 205 -14.20 0.94 -4.80
N GLN A 206 -14.54 -0.31 -4.49
CA GLN A 206 -13.85 -1.48 -5.02
C GLN A 206 -13.98 -1.56 -6.55
N ASP A 207 -15.19 -1.36 -7.08
CA ASP A 207 -15.44 -1.35 -8.52
C ASP A 207 -14.64 -0.26 -9.23
N MET A 208 -14.59 0.95 -8.66
CA MET A 208 -13.75 2.03 -9.19
C MET A 208 -12.28 1.66 -9.24
N TYR A 209 -11.75 1.01 -8.19
CA TYR A 209 -10.37 0.54 -8.17
C TYR A 209 -10.12 -0.55 -9.23
N ILE A 210 -10.98 -1.57 -9.30
CA ILE A 210 -10.85 -2.68 -10.25
C ILE A 210 -10.91 -2.18 -11.71
N LYS A 211 -11.76 -1.19 -11.99
CA LYS A 211 -11.88 -0.55 -13.31
C LYS A 211 -10.79 0.48 -13.60
N GLY A 212 -9.82 0.67 -12.70
CA GLY A 212 -8.72 1.62 -12.88
C GLY A 212 -9.12 3.10 -12.84
N ARG A 213 -10.30 3.43 -12.30
CA ARG A 213 -10.78 4.81 -12.15
C ARG A 213 -10.13 5.54 -10.97
N THR A 214 -9.50 4.81 -10.06
CA THR A 214 -8.77 5.34 -8.90
C THR A 214 -7.61 4.41 -8.56
N ALA A 215 -6.51 4.97 -8.03
CA ALA A 215 -5.40 4.20 -7.46
C ALA A 215 -5.61 3.88 -5.96
N LYS A 216 -6.67 4.40 -5.34
CA LYS A 216 -7.02 4.15 -3.93
C LYS A 216 -7.95 2.94 -3.86
N PHE A 217 -7.60 1.95 -3.04
CA PHE A 217 -8.48 0.81 -2.77
C PHE A 217 -9.19 0.99 -1.42
N PRO A 218 -10.45 0.54 -1.28
CA PRO A 218 -11.16 0.66 -0.02
C PRO A 218 -10.63 -0.34 1.01
N VAL A 219 -10.55 0.09 2.27
CA VAL A 219 -10.35 -0.78 3.41
C VAL A 219 -11.56 -0.68 4.32
N TYR A 220 -12.07 -1.83 4.75
CA TYR A 220 -13.20 -1.91 5.66
C TYR A 220 -12.82 -2.71 6.91
N ILE A 221 -13.09 -2.13 8.08
CA ILE A 221 -12.80 -2.71 9.39
C ILE A 221 -14.10 -2.82 10.21
N ASN A 222 -14.41 -4.01 10.69
CA ASN A 222 -15.50 -4.23 11.65
C ASN A 222 -14.94 -4.08 13.07
N LEU A 223 -15.05 -2.89 13.68
CA LEU A 223 -14.44 -2.64 14.99
C LEU A 223 -14.85 -3.63 16.10
N ARG A 224 -16.09 -4.15 16.05
CA ARG A 224 -16.58 -5.17 17.00
C ARG A 224 -15.79 -6.48 16.96
N GLU A 225 -15.13 -6.79 15.84
CA GLU A 225 -14.33 -8.00 15.68
C GLU A 225 -12.91 -7.83 16.25
N HIS A 226 -12.57 -6.61 16.64
CA HIS A 226 -11.28 -6.22 17.20
C HIS A 226 -11.38 -5.73 18.66
N SER A 227 -12.57 -5.76 19.26
CA SER A 227 -12.74 -5.46 20.68
C SER A 227 -12.07 -6.53 21.53
N GLY A 228 -11.10 -6.15 22.37
CA GLY A 228 -10.36 -7.06 23.25
C GLY A 228 -9.08 -7.63 22.67
N GLN A 229 -8.65 -7.19 21.48
CA GLN A 229 -7.31 -7.49 20.96
C GLN A 229 -6.29 -6.52 21.60
N SER A 230 -5.35 -7.07 22.37
CA SER A 230 -4.19 -6.38 22.96
C SER A 230 -2.93 -6.65 22.17
#